data_AF-A0A969EVN4-F1
#
_entry.id   AF-A0A969EVN4-F1
#
_cell.length_a   1.000
_cell.length_b   1.000
_cell.length_c   1.000
_cell.angle_alpha   90.00
_cell.angle_beta   90.00
_cell.angle_gamma   90.00
#
_symmetry.space_group_name_H-M   'P 1'
#
loop_
_entity.id
_entity.type
_entity.pdbx_description
1 polymer ?
#
loop_
_entity_poly.entity_id
_entity_poly.type
_entity_poly.pdbx_seq_one_letter_code
_entity_poly.pdbx_strand_id
1 'polypeptide(L)'
;MKRIVLLSLLSLLSMLSLFSLHVHSAVNEAIVLMVEEPLNGSVYSGVSNVRGFATGPIEIKRVELDVDGQFVTDGAFGRSARDVGAAFPDFPGADQSGFSLAFNYSNLTVGGHTMTLRAVDVNDDTKEMTVMFTVTRFENSFIPDPASVRLEGAALSSDGASIFIDGVLAEGQRYDLRLDWRTASQDYDIAQIVRNDGNGGGPVSDITPGLWRGTGVCFNVSADGSKLTAEGSLCDNGNALDIEIDNPAGANCDLEVNTQDDIPLIAQGDVVVFSYTDASPGRDVESATGTFTSATSATGVAVEINGIVPCTSDWTATPSS
;
A
#
# COMPACT_ATOMS: atom_id res chain seq x y z
N MET A 1 -35.32 -51.67 66.10
CA MET A 1 -34.03 -51.03 65.78
C MET A 1 -33.61 -51.44 64.37
N LYS A 2 -33.39 -50.44 63.51
CA LYS A 2 -32.60 -50.39 62.25
C LYS A 2 -32.73 -51.52 61.20
N ARG A 3 -33.75 -51.33 60.34
CA ARG A 3 -33.81 -51.38 58.85
C ARG A 3 -33.00 -52.44 58.06
N ILE A 4 -33.73 -53.49 57.72
CA ILE A 4 -33.93 -54.18 56.43
C ILE A 4 -33.07 -53.69 55.24
N VAL A 5 -32.28 -54.64 54.71
CA VAL A 5 -31.65 -54.68 53.38
C VAL A 5 -32.65 -55.33 52.42
N LEU A 6 -32.99 -54.69 51.29
CA LEU A 6 -33.73 -55.37 50.22
C LEU A 6 -33.61 -54.70 48.84
N LEU A 7 -33.19 -55.51 47.85
CA LEU A 7 -33.43 -55.45 46.39
C LEU A 7 -32.81 -54.26 45.59
N SER A 8 -32.30 -54.39 44.37
CA SER A 8 -32.47 -55.40 43.32
C SER A 8 -31.41 -55.25 42.21
N LEU A 9 -31.23 -56.35 41.47
CA LEU A 9 -30.33 -56.60 40.35
C LEU A 9 -30.93 -56.11 39.01
N LEU A 10 -30.07 -55.91 37.99
CA LEU A 10 -30.30 -55.60 36.55
C LEU A 10 -30.31 -54.10 36.14
N SER A 11 -29.21 -53.63 35.54
CA SER A 11 -29.12 -53.53 34.07
C SER A 11 -27.67 -53.34 33.63
N LEU A 12 -27.23 -54.20 32.71
CA LEU A 12 -26.01 -54.08 31.93
C LEU A 12 -26.40 -53.35 30.64
N LEU A 13 -26.02 -52.09 30.45
CA LEU A 13 -26.04 -51.46 29.12
C LEU A 13 -25.04 -50.28 29.07
N SER A 14 -23.94 -50.51 28.34
CA SER A 14 -23.28 -49.54 27.46
C SER A 14 -23.29 -48.07 27.88
N MET A 15 -22.19 -47.61 28.51
CA MET A 15 -21.63 -46.29 28.21
C MET A 15 -20.13 -46.32 28.39
N LEU A 16 -19.45 -46.92 27.41
CA LEU A 16 -18.12 -46.48 27.04
C LEU A 16 -18.30 -45.13 26.34
N SER A 17 -18.51 -44.06 27.11
CA SER A 17 -18.46 -42.71 26.58
C SER A 17 -16.99 -42.43 26.28
N LEU A 18 -16.60 -42.70 25.04
CA LEU A 18 -15.51 -41.99 24.40
C LEU A 18 -15.91 -40.51 24.41
N PHE A 19 -15.58 -39.81 25.48
CA PHE A 19 -15.29 -38.39 25.33
C PHE A 19 -14.03 -38.32 24.48
N SER A 20 -14.22 -38.35 23.16
CA SER A 20 -13.21 -37.89 22.22
C SER A 20 -12.85 -36.49 22.68
N LEU A 21 -11.64 -36.33 23.24
CA LEU A 21 -10.96 -35.06 23.19
C LEU A 21 -10.80 -34.75 21.70
N HIS A 22 -11.78 -34.03 21.15
CA HIS A 22 -11.55 -33.30 19.92
C HIS A 22 -10.53 -32.23 20.31
N VAL A 23 -9.26 -32.53 20.07
CA VAL A 23 -8.31 -31.48 19.76
C VAL A 23 -8.81 -30.95 18.42
N HIS A 24 -9.74 -29.98 18.45
CA HIS A 24 -9.96 -29.12 17.30
C HIS A 24 -8.63 -28.41 17.11
N SER A 25 -7.84 -28.88 16.15
CA SER A 25 -6.81 -28.04 15.58
C SER A 25 -7.50 -26.74 15.16
N ALA A 26 -7.10 -25.62 15.76
CA ALA A 26 -7.62 -24.28 15.46
C ALA A 26 -7.15 -23.83 14.08
N VAL A 27 -7.63 -24.51 13.05
CA VAL A 27 -7.37 -24.17 11.66
C VAL A 27 -8.73 -23.83 11.04
N ASN A 28 -8.94 -22.51 10.89
CA ASN A 28 -9.84 -21.86 9.93
C ASN A 28 -11.31 -21.54 10.33
N GLU A 29 -11.51 -20.75 11.39
CA GLU A 29 -12.80 -20.04 11.66
C GLU A 29 -12.82 -18.58 11.18
N ALA A 30 -11.74 -18.08 10.57
CA ALA A 30 -11.62 -16.66 10.26
C ALA A 30 -12.06 -16.33 8.82
N ILE A 31 -12.70 -15.17 8.65
CA ILE A 31 -12.88 -14.55 7.34
C ILE A 31 -11.50 -14.37 6.67
N VAL A 32 -11.39 -14.84 5.44
CA VAL A 32 -10.26 -14.59 4.53
C VAL A 32 -10.61 -13.37 3.68
N LEU A 33 -9.81 -12.33 3.78
CA LEU A 33 -9.92 -11.11 2.99
C LEU A 33 -8.58 -10.83 2.34
N MET A 34 -8.59 -10.56 1.04
CA MET A 34 -7.42 -10.13 0.29
C MET A 34 -7.78 -8.93 -0.58
N VAL A 35 -6.92 -7.92 -0.54
CA VAL A 35 -6.96 -6.76 -1.42
C VAL A 35 -5.90 -6.97 -2.51
N GLU A 36 -6.34 -7.05 -3.75
CA GLU A 36 -5.47 -7.20 -4.92
C GLU A 36 -5.11 -5.84 -5.51
N GLU A 37 -6.04 -4.88 -5.49
CA GLU A 37 -5.79 -3.48 -5.80
C GLU A 37 -6.62 -2.57 -4.85
N PRO A 38 -6.05 -1.46 -4.37
CA PRO A 38 -4.70 -0.99 -4.66
C PRO A 38 -3.62 -1.78 -3.91
N LEU A 39 -2.48 -1.99 -4.57
CA LEU A 39 -1.28 -2.56 -3.95
C LEU A 39 -0.64 -1.58 -2.96
N ASN A 40 -0.14 -2.11 -1.85
CA ASN A 40 0.55 -1.32 -0.84
C ASN A 40 1.82 -0.67 -1.41
N GLY A 41 2.10 0.57 -1.01
CA GLY A 41 3.24 1.37 -1.47
C GLY A 41 3.16 1.89 -2.91
N SER A 42 2.09 1.55 -3.65
CA SER A 42 1.98 1.92 -5.06
C SER A 42 1.41 3.33 -5.29
N VAL A 43 1.68 3.90 -6.47
CA VAL A 43 1.09 5.17 -6.91
C VAL A 43 -0.17 4.93 -7.75
N TYR A 44 -1.19 5.77 -7.57
CA TYR A 44 -2.41 5.77 -8.37
C TYR A 44 -2.77 7.19 -8.85
N SER A 45 -3.40 7.26 -10.01
CA SER A 45 -3.96 8.48 -10.59
C SER A 45 -5.26 8.16 -11.32
N GLY A 46 -6.09 9.18 -11.54
CA GLY A 46 -7.29 9.06 -12.36
C GLY A 46 -8.29 8.05 -11.81
N VAL A 47 -8.88 7.26 -12.69
CA VAL A 47 -9.84 6.20 -12.33
C VAL A 47 -9.18 4.85 -12.53
N SER A 48 -9.14 4.04 -11.47
CA SER A 48 -8.65 2.67 -11.50
C SER A 48 -9.50 1.77 -10.59
N ASN A 49 -9.17 0.49 -10.49
CA ASN A 49 -9.98 -0.48 -9.75
C ASN A 49 -9.54 -0.61 -8.29
N VAL A 50 -10.52 -0.77 -7.41
CA VAL A 50 -10.36 -1.45 -6.12
C VAL A 50 -10.92 -2.85 -6.28
N ARG A 51 -10.13 -3.88 -6.00
CA ARG A 51 -10.55 -5.28 -6.18
C ARG A 51 -9.86 -6.25 -5.23
N GLY A 52 -10.48 -7.41 -5.10
CA GLY A 52 -9.99 -8.53 -4.33
C GLY A 52 -11.10 -9.54 -4.06
N PHE A 53 -10.95 -10.33 -3.00
CA PHE A 53 -11.97 -11.29 -2.58
C PHE A 53 -12.13 -11.36 -1.07
N ALA A 54 -13.33 -11.75 -0.63
CA ALA A 54 -13.63 -12.04 0.76
C ALA A 54 -14.46 -13.31 0.88
N THR A 55 -13.98 -14.30 1.62
CA THR A 55 -14.64 -15.59 1.81
C THR A 55 -14.45 -16.09 3.24
N GLY A 56 -15.32 -16.96 3.73
CA GLY A 56 -15.18 -17.54 5.06
C GLY A 56 -16.06 -18.77 5.22
N PRO A 57 -15.93 -19.49 6.36
CA PRO A 57 -16.81 -20.62 6.68
C PRO A 57 -18.27 -20.17 6.92
N ILE A 58 -18.46 -18.90 7.26
CA ILE A 58 -19.75 -18.20 7.32
C ILE A 58 -19.85 -17.28 6.10
N GLU A 59 -21.05 -17.19 5.51
CA GLU A 59 -21.32 -16.40 4.31
C GLU A 59 -20.97 -14.93 4.54
N ILE A 60 -20.15 -14.37 3.64
CA ILE A 60 -19.84 -12.94 3.60
C ILE A 60 -21.03 -12.21 2.98
N LYS A 61 -21.60 -11.25 3.72
CA LYS A 61 -22.77 -10.48 3.23
C LYS A 61 -22.37 -9.23 2.46
N ARG A 62 -21.23 -8.60 2.79
CA ARG A 62 -20.72 -7.41 2.10
C ARG A 62 -19.25 -7.17 2.38
N VAL A 63 -18.65 -6.33 1.55
CA VAL A 63 -17.34 -5.71 1.80
C VAL A 63 -17.57 -4.20 1.82
N GLU A 64 -17.06 -3.52 2.82
CA GLU A 64 -17.13 -2.06 2.97
C GLU A 64 -15.77 -1.45 2.62
N LEU A 65 -15.77 -0.24 2.07
CA LEU A 65 -14.59 0.53 1.71
C LEU A 65 -14.54 1.83 2.51
N ASP A 66 -13.48 1.96 3.30
CA ASP A 66 -13.11 3.19 4.00
C ASP A 66 -11.84 3.78 3.37
N VAL A 67 -11.76 5.10 3.25
CA VAL A 67 -10.55 5.83 2.84
C VAL A 67 -10.22 6.85 3.92
N ASP A 68 -8.97 6.86 4.39
CA ASP A 68 -8.50 7.72 5.48
C ASP A 68 -9.40 7.66 6.74
N GLY A 69 -9.85 6.44 7.06
CA GLY A 69 -10.73 6.16 8.20
C GLY A 69 -12.18 6.62 8.02
N GLN A 70 -12.59 7.05 6.83
CA GLN A 70 -13.96 7.45 6.53
C GLN A 70 -14.62 6.47 5.57
N PHE A 71 -15.82 6.00 5.94
CA PHE A 71 -16.63 5.17 5.05
C PHE A 71 -16.96 5.90 3.75
N VAL A 72 -16.67 5.25 2.63
CA VAL A 72 -16.93 5.76 1.28
C VAL A 72 -18.13 5.04 0.67
N THR A 73 -18.07 3.71 0.57
CA THR A 73 -19.09 2.92 -0.13
C THR A 73 -18.96 1.42 0.20
N ASP A 74 -19.95 0.63 -0.23
CA ASP A 74 -19.81 -0.82 -0.25
C ASP A 74 -19.01 -1.26 -1.48
N GLY A 75 -17.99 -2.09 -1.26
CA GLY A 75 -17.27 -2.80 -2.31
C GLY A 75 -18.22 -3.72 -3.05
N ALA A 76 -18.40 -3.53 -4.36
CA ALA A 76 -19.39 -4.26 -5.17
C ALA A 76 -19.10 -5.78 -5.24
N PHE A 77 -19.43 -6.46 -4.15
CA PHE A 77 -19.20 -7.85 -3.78
C PHE A 77 -20.16 -8.79 -4.53
N GLY A 78 -19.87 -10.09 -4.53
CA GLY A 78 -20.65 -11.08 -5.28
C GLY A 78 -20.15 -11.26 -6.72
N ARG A 79 -18.88 -10.98 -6.99
CA ARG A 79 -18.24 -11.15 -8.30
C ARG A 79 -17.60 -12.52 -8.40
N SER A 80 -17.53 -13.06 -9.61
CA SER A 80 -16.95 -14.38 -9.83
C SER A 80 -15.46 -14.41 -9.46
N ALA A 81 -15.09 -15.36 -8.61
CA ALA A 81 -13.73 -15.66 -8.15
C ALA A 81 -13.54 -17.18 -8.14
N ARG A 82 -13.49 -17.80 -9.33
CA ARG A 82 -13.56 -19.27 -9.48
C ARG A 82 -12.35 -20.00 -8.91
N ASP A 83 -11.19 -19.37 -8.99
CA ASP A 83 -9.96 -19.79 -8.35
C ASP A 83 -10.09 -19.82 -6.83
N VAL A 84 -10.71 -18.80 -6.22
CA VAL A 84 -11.05 -18.78 -4.79
C VAL A 84 -12.04 -19.90 -4.46
N GLY A 85 -13.08 -20.09 -5.27
CA GLY A 85 -14.02 -21.21 -5.10
C GLY A 85 -13.36 -22.59 -5.18
N ALA A 86 -12.33 -22.76 -6.02
CA ALA A 86 -11.56 -23.99 -6.10
C ALA A 86 -10.62 -24.18 -4.90
N ALA A 87 -10.08 -23.09 -4.34
CA ALA A 87 -9.22 -23.10 -3.16
C ALA A 87 -10.00 -23.32 -1.86
N PHE A 88 -11.24 -22.83 -1.79
CA PHE A 88 -12.13 -22.90 -0.62
C PHE A 88 -13.48 -23.57 -0.98
N PRO A 89 -13.49 -24.87 -1.37
CA PRO A 89 -14.71 -25.53 -1.87
C PRO A 89 -15.80 -25.70 -0.80
N ASP A 90 -15.43 -25.68 0.48
CA ASP A 90 -16.36 -25.84 1.60
C ASP A 90 -16.93 -24.50 2.12
N PHE A 91 -16.44 -23.37 1.59
CA PHE A 91 -16.90 -22.04 2.01
C PHE A 91 -18.12 -21.60 1.18
N PRO A 92 -19.22 -21.17 1.82
CA PRO A 92 -20.41 -20.73 1.11
C PRO A 92 -20.11 -19.55 0.19
N GLY A 93 -20.46 -19.70 -1.10
CA GLY A 93 -20.34 -18.63 -2.09
C GLY A 93 -18.91 -18.25 -2.46
N ALA A 94 -17.92 -19.08 -2.15
CA ALA A 94 -16.51 -18.78 -2.43
C ALA A 94 -16.20 -18.50 -3.91
N ASP A 95 -16.96 -19.08 -4.85
CA ASP A 95 -16.85 -18.82 -6.29
C ASP A 95 -17.44 -17.47 -6.73
N GLN A 96 -18.17 -16.79 -5.85
CA GLN A 96 -18.74 -15.45 -5.98
C GLN A 96 -18.16 -14.48 -4.93
N SER A 97 -17.01 -14.81 -4.33
CA SER A 97 -16.39 -14.03 -3.24
C SER A 97 -15.66 -12.76 -3.70
N GLY A 98 -15.62 -12.48 -5.01
CA GLY A 98 -14.91 -11.33 -5.52
C GLY A 98 -15.65 -10.02 -5.23
N PHE A 99 -14.89 -8.94 -5.08
CA PHE A 99 -15.40 -7.57 -5.15
C PHE A 99 -14.56 -6.78 -6.16
N SER A 100 -15.22 -5.85 -6.87
CA SER A 100 -14.52 -4.93 -7.78
C SER A 100 -15.36 -3.69 -8.03
N LEU A 101 -14.76 -2.51 -7.87
CA LEU A 101 -15.35 -1.22 -8.20
C LEU A 101 -14.33 -0.28 -8.84
N ALA A 102 -14.80 0.60 -9.73
CA ALA A 102 -14.00 1.70 -10.24
C ALA A 102 -13.96 2.84 -9.21
N PHE A 103 -12.77 3.31 -8.88
CA PHE A 103 -12.53 4.37 -7.91
C PHE A 103 -11.74 5.51 -8.57
N ASN A 104 -12.20 6.75 -8.38
CA ASN A 104 -11.49 7.93 -8.87
C ASN A 104 -10.48 8.41 -7.81
N TYR A 105 -9.25 7.92 -7.91
CA TYR A 105 -8.13 8.32 -7.06
C TYR A 105 -7.84 9.82 -7.15
N SER A 106 -8.09 10.45 -8.31
CA SER A 106 -7.91 11.89 -8.45
C SER A 106 -8.88 12.71 -7.57
N ASN A 107 -9.93 12.14 -7.00
CA ASN A 107 -10.76 12.86 -6.02
C ASN A 107 -10.07 13.06 -4.67
N LEU A 108 -9.02 12.28 -4.38
CA LEU A 108 -8.18 12.46 -3.20
C LEU A 108 -7.16 13.58 -3.44
N THR A 109 -6.53 14.05 -2.37
CA THR A 109 -5.41 14.99 -2.44
C THR A 109 -4.16 14.30 -3.00
N VAL A 110 -3.17 15.08 -3.44
CA VAL A 110 -1.86 14.51 -3.77
C VAL A 110 -1.16 14.08 -2.47
N GLY A 111 -0.49 12.93 -2.48
CA GLY A 111 0.25 12.41 -1.32
C GLY A 111 -0.22 11.03 -0.84
N GLY A 112 0.23 10.62 0.34
CA GLY A 112 -0.09 9.32 0.93
C GLY A 112 -1.52 9.23 1.45
N HIS A 113 -2.16 8.09 1.22
CA HIS A 113 -3.53 7.77 1.61
C HIS A 113 -3.62 6.33 2.12
N THR A 114 -4.67 6.07 2.90
CA THR A 114 -5.00 4.73 3.39
C THR A 114 -6.35 4.28 2.86
N MET A 115 -6.44 2.99 2.51
CA MET A 115 -7.68 2.35 2.10
C MET A 115 -7.88 1.08 2.91
N THR A 116 -9.00 1.01 3.63
CA THR A 116 -9.36 -0.15 4.44
C THR A 116 -10.57 -0.83 3.83
N LEU A 117 -10.42 -2.11 3.51
CA LEU A 117 -11.53 -2.97 3.12
C LEU A 117 -11.96 -3.76 4.35
N ARG A 118 -13.27 -3.78 4.64
CA ARG A 118 -13.85 -4.56 5.73
C ARG A 118 -14.84 -5.58 5.19
N ALA A 119 -14.49 -6.85 5.29
CA ALA A 119 -15.44 -7.94 5.05
C ALA A 119 -16.33 -8.12 6.27
N VAL A 120 -17.64 -8.26 6.05
CA VAL A 120 -18.64 -8.49 7.09
C VAL A 120 -19.44 -9.74 6.74
N ASP A 121 -19.56 -10.68 7.65
CA ASP A 121 -20.34 -11.90 7.47
C ASP A 121 -21.81 -11.75 7.91
N VAL A 122 -22.64 -12.75 7.66
CA VAL A 122 -24.07 -12.73 8.04
C VAL A 122 -24.32 -12.62 9.55
N ASN A 123 -23.33 -12.92 10.40
CA ASN A 123 -23.38 -12.78 11.86
C ASN A 123 -22.85 -11.43 12.38
N ASP A 124 -22.43 -10.52 11.48
CA ASP A 124 -21.77 -9.24 11.80
C ASP A 124 -20.33 -9.38 12.31
N ASP A 125 -19.71 -10.55 12.16
CA ASP A 125 -18.27 -10.70 12.38
C ASP A 125 -17.51 -10.05 11.22
N THR A 126 -16.34 -9.48 11.53
CA THR A 126 -15.58 -8.65 10.58
C THR A 126 -14.11 -9.03 10.46
N LYS A 127 -13.56 -8.74 9.29
CA LYS A 127 -12.11 -8.75 9.03
C LYS A 127 -11.77 -7.53 8.19
N GLU A 128 -10.72 -6.82 8.60
CA GLU A 128 -10.21 -5.65 7.91
C GLU A 128 -8.85 -5.94 7.28
N MET A 129 -8.59 -5.29 6.14
CA MET A 129 -7.28 -5.21 5.50
C MET A 129 -7.06 -3.77 5.05
N THR A 130 -5.95 -3.18 5.47
CA THR A 130 -5.57 -1.81 5.11
C THR A 130 -4.38 -1.83 4.17
N VAL A 131 -4.45 -0.99 3.14
CA VAL A 131 -3.37 -0.73 2.19
C VAL A 131 -3.08 0.76 2.17
N MET A 132 -1.80 1.11 2.04
CA MET A 132 -1.32 2.47 1.88
C MET A 132 -0.86 2.67 0.45
N PHE A 133 -1.20 3.82 -0.12
CA PHE A 133 -0.86 4.15 -1.50
C PHE A 133 -0.65 5.66 -1.63
N THR A 134 0.00 6.09 -2.70
CA THR A 134 0.21 7.50 -2.99
C THR A 134 -0.67 7.92 -4.16
N VAL A 135 -1.26 9.11 -4.09
CA VAL A 135 -2.01 9.72 -5.18
C VAL A 135 -1.18 10.77 -5.88
N THR A 136 -1.13 10.68 -7.21
CA THR A 136 -0.68 11.74 -8.10
C THR A 136 -1.82 12.13 -9.04
N ARG A 137 -1.99 13.41 -9.36
CA ARG A 137 -3.11 13.87 -10.19
C ARG A 137 -2.79 15.19 -10.86
N PHE A 138 -3.53 15.49 -11.93
CA PHE A 138 -3.65 16.85 -12.44
C PHE A 138 -4.31 17.76 -11.39
N GLU A 139 -4.24 19.07 -11.60
CA GLU A 139 -4.81 20.06 -10.68
C GLU A 139 -6.28 19.75 -10.38
N ASN A 140 -7.08 19.55 -11.44
CA ASN A 140 -8.47 19.16 -11.34
C ASN A 140 -8.62 17.64 -11.41
N SER A 141 -9.49 17.09 -10.56
CA SER A 141 -9.75 15.64 -10.50
C SER A 141 -10.50 15.11 -11.72
N PHE A 142 -11.08 16.00 -12.52
CA PHE A 142 -11.80 15.70 -13.75
C PHE A 142 -11.61 16.84 -14.75
N ILE A 143 -11.07 16.53 -15.92
CA ILE A 143 -10.88 17.48 -17.03
C ILE A 143 -12.02 17.26 -18.04
N PRO A 144 -13.01 18.17 -18.11
CA PRO A 144 -14.21 17.96 -18.92
C PRO A 144 -13.98 18.15 -20.43
N ASP A 145 -13.04 19.03 -20.80
CA ASP A 145 -12.70 19.29 -22.20
C ASP A 145 -11.49 18.43 -22.62
N PRO A 146 -11.68 17.36 -23.43
CA PRO A 146 -10.58 16.53 -23.88
C PRO A 146 -9.58 17.30 -24.76
N ALA A 147 -10.00 18.39 -25.42
CA ALA A 147 -9.08 19.20 -26.23
C ALA A 147 -8.09 20.04 -25.39
N SER A 148 -8.35 20.18 -24.08
CA SER A 148 -7.46 20.86 -23.14
C SER A 148 -6.24 20.02 -22.74
N VAL A 149 -6.26 18.71 -23.01
CA VAL A 149 -5.11 17.80 -22.82
C VAL A 149 -4.39 17.64 -24.16
N ARG A 150 -3.12 18.08 -24.24
CA ARG A 150 -2.37 18.17 -25.49
C ARG A 150 -0.92 17.74 -25.30
N LEU A 151 -0.41 16.97 -26.26
CA LEU A 151 1.00 16.58 -26.35
C LEU A 151 1.80 17.44 -27.35
N GLU A 152 1.20 18.50 -27.91
CA GLU A 152 1.91 19.35 -28.87
C GLU A 152 3.08 20.08 -28.18
N GLY A 153 4.29 19.84 -28.67
CA GLY A 153 5.52 20.37 -28.09
C GLY A 153 6.00 19.62 -26.84
N ALA A 154 5.37 18.51 -26.47
CA ALA A 154 5.89 17.60 -25.45
C ALA A 154 7.04 16.75 -26.00
N ALA A 155 8.01 16.41 -25.15
CA ALA A 155 9.07 15.47 -25.46
C ALA A 155 8.72 14.09 -24.88
N LEU A 156 8.98 13.04 -25.64
CA LEU A 156 8.77 11.66 -25.19
C LEU A 156 10.13 10.95 -25.10
N SER A 157 10.38 10.28 -23.98
CA SER A 157 11.58 9.48 -23.76
C SER A 157 11.29 8.22 -22.95
N SER A 158 12.28 7.34 -22.81
CA SER A 158 12.18 6.08 -22.05
C SER A 158 13.55 5.64 -21.55
N ASP A 159 13.59 4.98 -20.40
CA ASP A 159 14.80 4.36 -19.83
C ASP A 159 14.84 2.82 -20.00
N GLY A 160 13.85 2.27 -20.73
CA GLY A 160 13.68 0.83 -20.94
C GLY A 160 12.68 0.17 -19.99
N ALA A 161 12.34 0.82 -18.86
CA ALA A 161 11.31 0.38 -17.93
C ALA A 161 10.11 1.32 -17.92
N SER A 162 10.36 2.62 -18.01
CA SER A 162 9.38 3.70 -17.84
C SER A 162 9.25 4.53 -19.12
N ILE A 163 8.09 5.15 -19.32
CA ILE A 163 7.84 6.15 -20.36
C ILE A 163 7.76 7.52 -19.70
N PHE A 164 8.50 8.48 -20.23
CA PHE A 164 8.50 9.86 -19.77
C PHE A 164 7.87 10.75 -20.84
N ILE A 165 6.99 11.66 -20.41
CA ILE A 165 6.34 12.64 -21.28
C ILE A 165 6.51 14.02 -20.65
N ASP A 166 7.48 14.77 -21.14
CA ASP A 166 7.82 16.09 -20.63
C ASP A 166 7.01 17.15 -21.37
N GLY A 167 6.32 18.00 -20.62
CA GLY A 167 5.64 19.17 -21.15
C GLY A 167 4.23 18.92 -21.71
N VAL A 168 3.51 17.92 -21.22
CA VAL A 168 2.07 17.72 -21.46
C VAL A 168 1.29 18.96 -21.04
N LEU A 169 0.47 19.51 -21.93
CA LEU A 169 -0.47 20.57 -21.56
C LEU A 169 -1.78 19.97 -21.09
N ALA A 170 -2.29 20.38 -19.94
CA ALA A 170 -3.61 20.02 -19.44
C ALA A 170 -4.25 21.28 -18.81
N GLU A 171 -5.42 21.69 -19.31
CA GLU A 171 -6.15 22.88 -18.85
C GLU A 171 -5.30 24.17 -18.79
N GLY A 172 -4.38 24.32 -19.75
CA GLY A 172 -3.48 25.46 -19.86
C GLY A 172 -2.28 25.43 -18.93
N GLN A 173 -2.15 24.39 -18.09
CA GLN A 173 -0.95 24.12 -17.30
C GLN A 173 -0.08 23.08 -18.02
N ARG A 174 1.22 23.12 -17.80
CA ARG A 174 2.17 22.17 -18.36
C ARG A 174 2.59 21.17 -17.27
N TYR A 175 2.80 19.92 -17.66
CA TYR A 175 3.09 18.80 -16.76
C TYR A 175 4.12 17.86 -17.37
N ASP A 176 4.93 17.25 -16.51
CA ASP A 176 5.81 16.13 -16.86
C ASP A 176 5.24 14.86 -16.23
N LEU A 177 5.13 13.81 -17.03
CA LEU A 177 4.51 12.55 -16.66
C LEU A 177 5.52 11.41 -16.72
N ARG A 178 5.41 10.46 -15.79
CA ARG A 178 6.05 9.14 -15.88
C ARG A 178 4.98 8.06 -15.85
N LEU A 179 5.09 7.11 -16.76
CA LEU A 179 4.24 5.93 -16.83
C LEU A 179 5.09 4.68 -16.64
N ASP A 180 4.61 3.77 -15.80
CA ASP A 180 5.30 2.53 -15.43
C ASP A 180 4.42 1.31 -15.75
N TRP A 181 5.05 0.19 -16.13
CA TRP A 181 4.34 -1.07 -16.31
C TRP A 181 3.75 -1.55 -14.97
N ARG A 182 2.44 -1.78 -14.95
CA ARG A 182 1.74 -2.36 -13.79
C ARG A 182 1.13 -3.69 -14.18
N THR A 183 1.68 -4.75 -13.60
CA THR A 183 1.18 -6.12 -13.82
C THR A 183 -0.28 -6.28 -13.40
N ALA A 184 -0.75 -5.53 -12.41
CA ALA A 184 -2.14 -5.63 -11.96
C ALA A 184 -3.13 -5.16 -13.03
N SER A 185 -2.85 -4.05 -13.72
CA SER A 185 -3.65 -3.53 -14.83
C SER A 185 -3.25 -4.10 -16.20
N GLN A 186 -2.08 -4.75 -16.31
CA GLN A 186 -1.45 -5.16 -17.57
C GLN A 186 -1.27 -3.99 -18.54
N ASP A 187 -0.98 -2.81 -17.99
CA ASP A 187 -0.84 -1.56 -18.75
C ASP A 187 0.29 -0.69 -18.19
N TYR A 188 0.66 0.34 -18.95
CA TYR A 188 1.48 1.45 -18.49
C TYR A 188 0.59 2.51 -17.84
N ASP A 189 0.53 2.47 -16.52
CA ASP A 189 -0.26 3.44 -15.75
C ASP A 189 0.60 4.65 -15.39
N ILE A 190 -0.06 5.80 -15.19
CA ILE A 190 0.61 7.01 -14.70
C ILE A 190 1.12 6.75 -13.28
N ALA A 191 2.43 6.70 -13.14
CA ALA A 191 3.15 6.62 -11.88
C ALA A 191 3.50 8.01 -11.33
N GLN A 192 3.43 9.06 -12.15
CA GLN A 192 3.80 10.41 -11.76
C GLN A 192 3.13 11.49 -12.62
N ILE A 193 2.68 12.56 -11.97
CA ILE A 193 2.28 13.83 -12.59
C ILE A 193 2.96 14.98 -11.82
N VAL A 194 3.81 15.73 -12.51
CA VAL A 194 4.51 16.91 -11.98
C VAL A 194 4.08 18.14 -12.76
N ARG A 195 3.69 19.23 -12.08
CA ARG A 195 3.43 20.50 -12.76
C ARG A 195 4.75 21.15 -13.15
N ASN A 196 4.88 21.50 -14.42
CA ASN A 196 6.03 22.15 -15.03
C ASN A 196 5.60 23.54 -15.48
N ASP A 197 5.84 24.58 -14.67
CA ASP A 197 5.34 25.94 -14.86
C ASP A 197 6.07 26.74 -15.95
N GLY A 198 6.88 26.09 -16.80
CA GLY A 198 7.57 26.72 -17.94
C GLY A 198 8.80 27.54 -17.56
N ASN A 199 9.00 27.80 -16.28
CA ASN A 199 10.31 27.53 -15.67
C ASN A 199 10.33 26.02 -15.54
N GLY A 200 11.29 25.30 -16.15
CA GLY A 200 11.35 23.83 -15.99
C GLY A 200 11.09 23.52 -14.53
N GLY A 201 10.06 22.73 -14.22
CA GLY A 201 9.61 22.46 -12.86
C GLY A 201 10.85 22.26 -12.01
N GLY A 202 11.22 23.31 -11.31
CA GLY A 202 12.52 23.32 -10.68
C GLY A 202 12.49 22.25 -9.61
N PRO A 203 13.66 21.77 -9.15
CA PRO A 203 13.69 21.40 -7.73
C PRO A 203 13.00 22.53 -6.96
N VAL A 204 12.30 22.27 -5.86
CA VAL A 204 12.13 23.34 -4.85
C VAL A 204 13.55 23.86 -4.66
N SER A 205 13.84 25.06 -5.17
CA SER A 205 15.19 25.46 -5.62
C SER A 205 16.17 25.66 -4.46
N ASP A 206 15.77 25.21 -3.27
CA ASP A 206 16.43 25.39 -2.00
C ASP A 206 16.58 24.07 -1.22
N ILE A 207 16.26 22.88 -1.77
CA ILE A 207 16.65 21.64 -1.07
C ILE A 207 18.17 21.62 -0.96
N THR A 208 18.66 21.64 0.28
CA THR A 208 20.09 21.65 0.56
C THR A 208 20.73 20.37 0.03
N PRO A 209 21.66 20.44 -0.95
CA PRO A 209 22.35 19.25 -1.44
C PRO A 209 23.21 18.59 -0.36
N GLY A 210 23.55 17.32 -0.57
CA GLY A 210 24.42 16.55 0.31
C GLY A 210 23.66 15.71 1.33
N LEU A 211 24.32 15.43 2.45
CA LEU A 211 23.90 14.43 3.42
C LEU A 211 22.77 14.93 4.33
N TRP A 212 21.68 14.19 4.41
CA TRP A 212 20.58 14.42 5.35
C TRP A 212 20.53 13.30 6.38
N ARG A 213 20.24 13.66 7.64
CA ARG A 213 20.19 12.71 8.76
C ARG A 213 19.02 12.99 9.69
N GLY A 214 18.52 11.91 10.28
CA GLY A 214 17.54 11.86 11.35
C GLY A 214 17.83 10.68 12.27
N THR A 215 16.96 10.44 13.25
CA THR A 215 17.04 9.21 14.06
C THR A 215 16.68 8.01 13.16
N GLY A 216 17.65 7.14 12.87
CA GLY A 216 17.42 5.94 12.04
C GLY A 216 17.18 6.23 10.55
N VAL A 217 17.50 7.45 10.08
CA VAL A 217 17.34 7.84 8.66
C VAL A 217 18.56 8.58 8.16
N CYS A 218 19.02 8.19 6.97
CA CYS A 218 20.05 8.84 6.20
C CYS A 218 19.69 8.82 4.71
N PHE A 219 19.88 9.94 4.02
CA PHE A 219 19.86 9.97 2.56
C PHE A 219 20.77 11.09 2.04
N ASN A 220 21.18 10.99 0.78
CA ASN A 220 22.07 11.96 0.16
C ASN A 220 21.44 12.59 -1.07
N VAL A 221 21.24 13.90 -1.05
CA VAL A 221 20.64 14.67 -2.14
C VAL A 221 21.74 15.06 -3.15
N SER A 222 21.49 14.81 -4.43
CA SER A 222 22.41 15.16 -5.51
C SER A 222 22.72 16.66 -5.59
N ALA A 223 23.86 17.00 -6.19
CA ALA A 223 24.32 18.40 -6.27
C ALA A 223 23.34 19.34 -6.99
N ASP A 224 22.54 18.80 -7.92
CA ASP A 224 21.50 19.51 -8.65
C ASP A 224 20.10 19.44 -7.98
N GLY A 225 19.99 18.74 -6.85
CA GLY A 225 18.74 18.61 -6.09
C GLY A 225 17.67 17.75 -6.77
N SER A 226 18.03 16.97 -7.81
CA SER A 226 17.07 16.23 -8.63
C SER A 226 16.79 14.81 -8.15
N LYS A 227 17.64 14.25 -7.27
CA LYS A 227 17.54 12.85 -6.83
C LYS A 227 18.22 12.62 -5.48
N LEU A 228 17.82 11.56 -4.78
CA LEU A 228 18.67 10.91 -3.81
C LEU A 228 19.66 10.03 -4.58
N THR A 229 20.93 10.07 -4.18
CA THR A 229 22.00 9.41 -4.94
C THR A 229 23.07 8.80 -4.05
N ALA A 230 23.54 7.62 -4.43
CA ALA A 230 24.67 6.95 -3.80
C ALA A 230 26.00 7.64 -4.14
N GLU A 231 26.03 8.47 -5.19
CA GLU A 231 27.22 9.20 -5.60
C GLU A 231 27.69 10.14 -4.49
N GLY A 232 28.83 9.81 -3.87
CA GLY A 232 29.40 10.58 -2.77
C GLY A 232 28.63 10.49 -1.45
N SER A 233 27.67 9.54 -1.33
CA SER A 233 26.89 9.38 -0.11
C SER A 233 27.75 8.94 1.08
N LEU A 234 27.40 9.47 2.25
CA LEU A 234 27.97 9.10 3.56
C LEU A 234 26.94 8.40 4.46
N CYS A 235 25.86 7.91 3.88
CA CYS A 235 24.97 6.94 4.53
C CYS A 235 25.63 5.57 4.57
N ASP A 236 25.13 4.67 5.42
CA ASP A 236 25.83 3.41 5.66
C ASP A 236 25.95 2.62 4.35
N ASN A 237 27.12 2.02 4.14
CA ASN A 237 27.50 1.36 2.89
C ASN A 237 27.41 2.23 1.62
N GLY A 238 27.37 3.56 1.75
CA GLY A 238 27.30 4.49 0.62
C GLY A 238 25.95 4.54 -0.08
N ASN A 239 24.87 4.14 0.62
CA ASN A 239 23.52 4.10 0.05
C ASN A 239 22.97 5.49 -0.28
N ALA A 240 22.13 5.59 -1.32
CA ALA A 240 21.37 6.79 -1.66
C ALA A 240 20.32 7.14 -0.59
N LEU A 241 19.67 6.10 -0.07
CA LEU A 241 18.71 6.11 1.01
C LEU A 241 19.01 4.93 1.93
N ASP A 242 18.95 5.18 3.22
CA ASP A 242 19.27 4.26 4.29
C ASP A 242 18.38 4.57 5.49
N ILE A 243 17.41 3.70 5.76
CA ILE A 243 16.51 3.79 6.91
C ILE A 243 16.69 2.51 7.71
N GLU A 244 17.06 2.68 8.97
CA GLU A 244 17.19 1.60 9.96
C GLU A 244 16.48 2.05 11.23
N ILE A 245 15.27 1.54 11.44
CA ILE A 245 14.46 1.91 12.60
C ILE A 245 14.22 0.69 13.48
N ASP A 246 15.09 0.55 14.49
CA ASP A 246 14.92 -0.40 15.59
C ASP A 246 13.73 -0.01 16.49
N ASN A 247 12.72 -0.88 16.60
CA ASN A 247 11.67 -0.71 17.61
C ASN A 247 12.17 -1.20 19.00
N PRO A 248 11.89 -0.50 20.12
CA PRO A 248 12.27 -0.95 21.46
C PRO A 248 11.94 -2.41 21.80
N ALA A 249 12.85 -3.02 22.55
CA ALA A 249 12.98 -4.45 22.85
C ALA A 249 11.67 -5.26 22.94
N GLY A 250 11.50 -6.19 21.99
CA GLY A 250 10.53 -7.29 22.05
C GLY A 250 9.63 -7.45 20.82
N ALA A 251 9.71 -6.57 19.81
CA ALA A 251 8.97 -6.67 18.56
C ALA A 251 9.92 -6.96 17.38
N ASN A 252 9.52 -7.87 16.49
CA ASN A 252 10.22 -8.27 15.26
C ASN A 252 9.94 -7.28 14.09
N CYS A 253 10.01 -5.98 14.35
CA CYS A 253 9.93 -4.96 13.31
C CYS A 253 11.37 -4.62 12.93
N ASP A 254 11.82 -5.13 11.79
CA ASP A 254 13.16 -4.94 11.26
C ASP A 254 13.05 -4.05 10.02
N LEU A 255 12.74 -2.77 10.28
CA LEU A 255 12.49 -1.85 9.20
C LEU A 255 13.81 -1.33 8.64
N GLU A 256 14.28 -2.01 7.60
CA GLU A 256 15.49 -1.68 6.86
C GLU A 256 15.13 -1.31 5.41
N VAL A 257 15.23 -0.03 5.05
CA VAL A 257 15.08 0.43 3.66
C VAL A 257 16.40 1.00 3.18
N ASN A 258 17.11 0.24 2.35
CA ASN A 258 18.36 0.67 1.75
C ASN A 258 18.39 0.50 0.23
N THR A 259 19.05 1.43 -0.45
CA THR A 259 19.35 1.30 -1.88
C THR A 259 20.58 2.09 -2.31
N GLN A 260 21.31 1.54 -3.28
CA GLN A 260 22.35 2.25 -4.02
C GLN A 260 21.82 2.89 -5.31
N ASP A 261 20.60 2.56 -5.71
CA ASP A 261 19.99 3.14 -6.90
C ASP A 261 19.58 4.58 -6.63
N ASP A 262 19.61 5.39 -7.69
CA ASP A 262 19.15 6.77 -7.63
C ASP A 262 17.62 6.80 -7.46
N ILE A 263 17.15 7.56 -6.46
CA ILE A 263 15.71 7.78 -6.25
C ILE A 263 15.38 9.20 -6.72
N PRO A 264 14.51 9.38 -7.72
CA PRO A 264 14.18 10.72 -8.20
C PRO A 264 13.49 11.54 -7.10
N LEU A 265 13.87 12.82 -6.98
CA LEU A 265 13.15 13.81 -6.22
C LEU A 265 12.11 14.48 -7.10
N ILE A 266 10.90 14.55 -6.60
CA ILE A 266 9.73 14.87 -7.40
C ILE A 266 9.03 16.09 -6.83
N ALA A 267 9.04 17.20 -7.57
CA ALA A 267 8.21 18.36 -7.21
C ALA A 267 6.72 18.03 -7.34
N GLN A 268 5.94 18.32 -6.30
CA GLN A 268 4.48 18.16 -6.23
C GLN A 268 3.85 19.42 -5.65
N GLY A 269 3.65 20.45 -6.49
CA GLY A 269 3.22 21.77 -6.03
C GLY A 269 4.34 22.47 -5.25
N ASP A 270 4.08 22.86 -4.01
CA ASP A 270 5.04 23.56 -3.14
C ASP A 270 5.98 22.61 -2.35
N VAL A 271 5.80 21.30 -2.47
CA VAL A 271 6.62 20.28 -1.79
C VAL A 271 7.40 19.43 -2.78
N VAL A 272 8.48 18.80 -2.32
CA VAL A 272 9.20 17.78 -3.08
C VAL A 272 9.08 16.47 -2.35
N VAL A 273 8.85 15.38 -3.07
CA VAL A 273 8.68 14.06 -2.49
C VAL A 273 9.63 13.06 -3.11
N PHE A 274 9.81 11.94 -2.42
CA PHE A 274 10.39 10.73 -2.99
C PHE A 274 9.64 9.51 -2.45
N SER A 275 9.71 8.41 -3.19
CA SER A 275 9.19 7.12 -2.76
C SER A 275 10.11 6.03 -3.28
N TYR A 276 10.36 5.04 -2.44
CA TYR A 276 11.13 3.85 -2.78
C TYR A 276 10.45 2.63 -2.17
N THR A 277 10.52 1.50 -2.85
CA THR A 277 10.04 0.21 -2.36
C THR A 277 11.06 -0.84 -2.73
N ASP A 278 11.61 -1.51 -1.72
CA ASP A 278 12.39 -2.73 -1.94
C ASP A 278 11.40 -3.91 -2.02
N ALA A 279 11.40 -4.58 -3.16
CA ALA A 279 10.62 -5.81 -3.38
C ALA A 279 11.53 -6.95 -3.84
N SER A 280 12.78 -6.95 -3.36
CA SER A 280 13.78 -7.95 -3.72
C SER A 280 13.32 -9.36 -3.35
N PRO A 281 13.48 -10.36 -4.25
CA PRO A 281 13.01 -11.71 -3.99
C PRO A 281 13.64 -12.32 -2.72
N GLY A 282 12.79 -12.73 -1.78
CA GLY A 282 13.21 -13.40 -0.55
C GLY A 282 13.56 -12.47 0.62
N ARG A 283 13.34 -11.16 0.47
CA ARG A 283 13.26 -10.19 1.57
C ARG A 283 11.79 -9.87 1.85
N ASP A 284 11.52 -9.31 3.03
CA ASP A 284 10.25 -8.64 3.25
C ASP A 284 10.15 -7.46 2.27
N VAL A 285 8.93 -6.97 2.03
CA VAL A 285 8.77 -5.83 1.14
C VAL A 285 8.76 -4.60 2.03
N GLU A 286 9.76 -3.75 1.93
CA GLU A 286 9.83 -2.50 2.68
C GLU A 286 9.68 -1.30 1.75
N SER A 287 9.09 -0.23 2.25
CA SER A 287 8.97 1.01 1.49
C SER A 287 9.29 2.22 2.34
N ALA A 288 9.77 3.26 1.70
CA ALA A 288 10.00 4.56 2.30
C ALA A 288 9.41 5.64 1.41
N THR A 289 8.67 6.55 2.01
CA THR A 289 8.17 7.76 1.36
C THR A 289 8.67 8.96 2.15
N GLY A 290 9.02 10.04 1.45
CA GLY A 290 9.52 11.25 2.06
C GLY A 290 8.97 12.49 1.38
N THR A 291 8.83 13.56 2.15
CA THR A 291 8.41 14.89 1.72
C THR A 291 9.35 15.91 2.32
N PHE A 292 9.99 16.71 1.47
CA PHE A 292 10.69 17.93 1.85
C PHE A 292 9.64 19.00 2.16
N THR A 293 9.56 19.38 3.44
CA THR A 293 8.66 20.43 3.93
C THR A 293 9.31 21.81 3.88
N SER A 294 10.64 21.86 3.73
CA SER A 294 11.42 23.06 3.45
C SER A 294 12.78 22.72 2.86
N ALA A 295 13.56 23.75 2.54
CA ALA A 295 14.98 23.69 2.17
C ALA A 295 15.87 22.82 3.10
N THR A 296 15.46 22.71 4.37
CA THR A 296 16.25 22.14 5.45
C THR A 296 15.47 21.16 6.34
N SER A 297 14.27 20.76 5.92
CA SER A 297 13.45 19.79 6.66
C SER A 297 12.73 18.83 5.74
N ALA A 298 12.83 17.55 6.07
CA ALA A 298 12.10 16.47 5.42
C ALA A 298 11.43 15.60 6.47
N THR A 299 10.29 15.04 6.11
CA THR A 299 9.51 14.11 6.93
C THR A 299 9.02 12.97 6.06
N GLY A 300 8.77 11.81 6.63
CA GLY A 300 8.24 10.70 5.84
C GLY A 300 7.82 9.53 6.69
N VAL A 301 7.47 8.46 6.00
CA VAL A 301 7.02 7.21 6.60
C VAL A 301 7.77 6.07 5.94
N ALA A 302 8.22 5.12 6.75
CA ALA A 302 8.72 3.85 6.27
C ALA A 302 7.85 2.70 6.79
N VAL A 303 7.68 1.67 5.96
CA VAL A 303 6.68 0.62 6.13
C VAL A 303 7.27 -0.75 5.77
N GLU A 304 7.08 -1.73 6.64
CA GLU A 304 7.26 -3.16 6.34
C GLU A 304 5.90 -3.73 5.89
N ILE A 305 5.81 -4.10 4.61
CA ILE A 305 4.56 -4.40 3.89
C ILE A 305 4.13 -5.87 4.07
N ASN A 306 5.08 -6.81 4.05
CA ASN A 306 4.80 -8.26 4.07
C ASN A 306 5.42 -9.01 5.25
N GLY A 307 5.99 -8.28 6.21
CA GLY A 307 6.53 -8.82 7.43
C GLY A 307 5.53 -9.65 8.23
N ILE A 308 6.03 -10.62 9.00
CA ILE A 308 5.23 -11.38 9.99
C ILE A 308 4.55 -10.43 10.99
N VAL A 309 5.12 -9.23 11.20
CA VAL A 309 4.57 -8.14 12.00
C VAL A 309 4.64 -6.85 11.17
N PRO A 310 3.57 -6.44 10.47
CA PRO A 310 3.56 -5.18 9.74
C PRO A 310 3.84 -4.01 10.69
N CYS A 311 4.75 -3.13 10.31
CA CYS A 311 5.08 -1.95 11.09
C CYS A 311 5.29 -0.71 10.21
N THR A 312 4.98 0.44 10.81
CA THR A 312 5.09 1.76 10.19
C THR A 312 5.84 2.67 11.15
N SER A 313 6.79 3.44 10.64
CA SER A 313 7.50 4.43 11.44
C SER A 313 7.60 5.76 10.70
N ASP A 314 7.20 6.82 11.39
CA ASP A 314 7.41 8.18 10.93
C ASP A 314 8.86 8.57 11.17
N TRP A 315 9.42 9.35 10.25
CA TRP A 315 10.76 9.88 10.39
C TRP A 315 10.83 11.35 10.01
N THR A 316 11.86 12.01 10.53
CA THR A 316 12.21 13.40 10.20
C THR A 316 13.71 13.47 9.93
N ALA A 317 14.12 14.34 9.01
CA ALA A 317 15.52 14.54 8.66
C ALA A 317 15.82 16.02 8.36
N THR A 318 17.07 16.39 8.61
CA THR A 318 17.62 17.73 8.30
C THR A 318 18.98 17.58 7.61
N PRO A 319 19.42 18.55 6.80
CA PRO A 319 20.73 18.49 6.18
C PRO A 319 21.82 18.55 7.26
N SER A 320 22.86 17.76 7.08
CA SER A 320 24.07 17.81 7.88
C SER A 320 24.82 19.10 7.54
N SER A 321 25.29 19.82 8.56
CA SER A 321 26.12 21.03 8.41
C SER A 321 27.52 20.74 7.90
#